data_AF-A0A934EED9-F1
#
_entry.id   AF-A0A934EED9-F1
#
_cell.length_a   1.000
_cell.length_b   1.000
_cell.length_c   1.000
_cell.angle_alpha   90.00
_cell.angle_beta   90.00
_cell.angle_gamma   90.00
#
_symmetry.space_group_name_H-M   'P 1'
#
loop_
_entity.id
_entity.type
_entity.pdbx_description
1 polymer ?
#
loop_
_entity_poly.entity_id
_entity_poly.type
_entity_poly.pdbx_seq_one_letter_code
_entity_poly.pdbx_strand_id
1 'polypeptide(L)' 'MHSGLKPWDVAASGLIIEKAGGKITTPTGRNWDVFQPDILASNSYLHEQILHLIQA' A
#
# COMPACT_ATOMS: atom_id res chain seq x y z
N MET A 1 -11.94 18.83 -5.47
CA MET A 1 -11.65 17.70 -4.57
C MET A 1 -10.34 17.09 -5.04
N HIS A 2 -9.32 17.00 -4.17
CA HIS A 2 -8.06 16.35 -4.53
C HIS A 2 -8.26 14.84 -4.31
N SER A 3 -8.54 14.11 -5.39
CA SER A 3 -8.77 12.66 -5.34
C SER A 3 -7.47 11.92 -5.64
N GLY A 4 -7.13 10.92 -4.82
CA GLY A 4 -5.94 10.06 -4.96
C GLY A 4 -4.71 10.57 -4.23
N LEU A 5 -3.91 9.65 -3.71
CA LEU A 5 -2.63 9.94 -3.07
C LEU A 5 -1.63 10.45 -4.12
N LYS A 6 -0.80 11.41 -3.74
CA LYS A 6 0.29 11.89 -4.56
C LYS A 6 1.59 11.20 -4.15
N PRO A 7 2.60 11.16 -5.03
CA PRO A 7 3.86 10.49 -4.72
C PRO A 7 4.50 10.95 -3.41
N TRP A 8 4.42 12.23 -3.09
CA TRP A 8 4.96 12.79 -1.85
C TRP A 8 4.20 12.38 -0.58
N ASP A 9 2.94 11.97 -0.68
CA ASP A 9 2.14 11.49 0.46
C ASP A 9 2.59 10.08 0.90
N VAL A 10 3.18 9.31 -0.02
CA VAL A 10 3.44 7.87 0.15
C VAL A 10 4.91 7.48 0.02
N ALA A 11 5.78 8.31 -0.57
CA ALA A 11 7.19 8.00 -0.78
C ALA A 11 7.93 7.64 0.52
N ALA A 12 7.81 8.50 1.53
CA ALA A 12 8.48 8.31 2.82
C ALA A 12 7.93 7.09 3.57
N SER A 13 6.60 6.98 3.63
CA SER A 13 5.90 5.87 4.26
C SER A 13 6.27 4.54 3.63
N GLY A 14 6.36 4.49 2.29
CA GLY A 14 6.76 3.31 1.53
C GLY A 14 8.11 2.74 1.99
N LEU A 15 9.12 3.61 2.06
CA LEU A 15 10.45 3.22 2.53
C LEU A 15 10.44 2.76 3.99
N ILE A 16 9.71 3.45 4.88
CA ILE A 16 9.63 3.08 6.30
C ILE A 16 9.01 1.70 6.47
N ILE A 17 7.89 1.43 5.79
CA ILE A 17 7.19 0.15 5.88
C ILE A 17 8.06 -0.99 5.35
N GLU A 18 8.73 -0.79 4.20
CA GLU A 18 9.65 -1.78 3.65
C GLU A 18 10.78 -2.11 4.64
N LYS A 19 11.39 -1.09 5.27
CA LYS A 19 12.45 -1.29 6.27
C LYS A 19 11.95 -1.91 7.58
N ALA A 20 10.69 -1.69 7.93
CA ALA A 20 10.05 -2.33 9.07
C ALA A 20 9.65 -3.81 8.81
N GLY A 21 9.87 -4.34 7.60
CA GLY A 21 9.44 -5.69 7.20
C GLY A 21 7.93 -5.81 6.94
N GLY A 22 7.26 -4.68 6.69
CA GLY A 22 5.88 -4.65 6.24
C GLY A 22 5.75 -4.97 4.75
N LYS A 23 4.51 -5.04 4.28
CA LYS A 23 4.15 -5.34 2.89
C LYS A 23 3.29 -4.23 2.32
N ILE A 24 3.57 -3.88 1.07
CA ILE A 24 2.87 -2.83 0.33
C ILE A 24 2.45 -3.35 -1.06
N THR A 25 1.19 -3.16 -1.41
CA THR A 25 0.62 -3.47 -2.73
C THR A 25 -0.40 -2.40 -3.11
N THR A 26 -0.96 -2.49 -4.32
CA THR A 26 -2.25 -1.82 -4.60
C THR A 26 -3.39 -2.55 -3.86
N PRO A 27 -4.58 -1.94 -3.73
CA PRO A 27 -5.75 -2.64 -3.18
C PRO A 27 -6.16 -3.90 -3.98
N THR A 28 -5.73 -3.99 -5.24
CA THR A 28 -5.91 -5.17 -6.10
C THR A 28 -4.82 -6.24 -5.95
N GLY A 29 -3.83 -6.01 -5.09
CA GLY A 29 -2.74 -6.97 -4.81
C GLY A 29 -1.58 -6.94 -5.80
N ARG A 30 -1.56 -5.96 -6.71
CA ARG A 30 -0.42 -5.77 -7.61
C ARG A 30 0.73 -5.11 -6.86
N ASN A 31 1.95 -5.27 -7.39
CA ASN A 31 3.10 -4.52 -6.91
C ASN A 31 2.79 -3.02 -6.91
N TRP A 32 3.18 -2.37 -5.83
CA TRP A 32 3.00 -0.93 -5.66
C TRP A 32 4.28 -0.18 -6.01
N ASP A 33 4.11 1.02 -6.54
CA ASP A 33 5.14 2.03 -6.70
C ASP A 33 4.58 3.40 -6.28
N VAL A 34 5.47 4.36 -6.07
CA VAL A 34 5.14 5.69 -5.54
C VAL A 34 4.19 6.52 -6.42
N PHE A 35 3.98 6.13 -7.68
CA PHE A 35 3.10 6.82 -8.62
C PHE A 35 1.69 6.22 -8.68
N GLN A 36 1.45 5.11 -7.99
CA GLN A 36 0.10 4.55 -7.89
C GLN A 36 -0.80 5.48 -7.07
N PRO A 37 -2.05 5.73 -7.53
CA PRO A 37 -2.98 6.62 -6.84
C PRO A 37 -3.50 6.05 -5.52
N ASP A 38 -3.40 4.72 -5.36
CA ASP A 38 -3.93 3.97 -4.23
C ASP A 38 -2.86 3.00 -3.69
N ILE A 39 -2.89 2.76 -2.39
CA ILE A 39 -1.93 1.90 -1.68
C ILE A 39 -2.67 1.05 -0.63
N LEU A 40 -2.22 -0.17 -0.45
CA LEU A 40 -2.51 -1.01 0.71
C LEU A 40 -1.19 -1.31 1.41
N ALA A 41 -1.07 -0.88 2.66
CA ALA A 41 0.09 -1.12 3.49
C ALA A 41 -0.32 -1.82 4.80
N SER A 42 0.42 -2.86 5.18
CA SER A 42 0.21 -3.56 6.44
C SER A 42 1.48 -4.33 6.86
N ASN A 43 1.41 -5.07 7.96
CA ASN A 43 2.43 -6.07 8.26
C ASN A 43 2.29 -7.28 7.31
N SER A 44 3.37 -8.05 7.17
CA SER A 44 3.42 -9.20 6.26
C SER A 44 2.47 -10.34 6.64
N TYR A 45 1.99 -10.42 7.89
CA TYR A 45 1.12 -11.49 8.38
C TYR A 45 -0.35 -11.29 8.01
N LEU A 46 -0.83 -10.04 8.03
CA LEU A 46 -2.25 -9.71 7.82
C LEU A 46 -2.57 -9.29 6.39
N HIS A 47 -1.55 -9.03 5.57
CA HIS A 47 -1.72 -8.41 4.26
C HIS A 47 -2.71 -9.13 3.34
N GLU A 48 -2.58 -10.45 3.20
CA GLU A 48 -3.48 -11.26 2.36
C GLU A 48 -4.91 -11.30 2.90
N GLN A 49 -5.09 -11.31 4.24
CA GLN A 49 -6.41 -11.30 4.85
C GLN A 49 -7.12 -9.97 4.59
N ILE A 50 -6.39 -8.86 4.73
CA ILE A 50 -6.91 -7.52 4.42
C ILE A 50 -7.25 -7.41 2.93
N LEU A 51 -6.38 -7.92 2.05
CA LEU A 51 -6.62 -7.95 0.61
C LEU A 51 -7.94 -8.67 0.27
N HIS A 52 -8.16 -9.83 0.86
CA HIS A 52 -9.39 -10.60 0.68
C HIS A 52 -10.63 -9.84 1.16
N LEU A 53 -10.55 -9.15 2.31
CA LEU A 53 -11.66 -8.37 2.87
C LEU A 53 -12.05 -7.16 2.02
N ILE A 54 -11.08 -6.54 1.33
CA ILE A 54 -11.34 -5.35 0.49
C ILE A 54 -11.81 -5.74 -0.92
N GLN A 55 -11.51 -6.97 -1.37
CA GLN A 55 -11.91 -7.49 -2.69
C GLN A 55 -13.24 -8.25 -2.68
N ALA A 56 -13.75 -8.60 -1.50
CA ALA A 56 -15.09 -9.16 -1.31
C ALA A 56 -16.17 -8.09 -1.50
#